data_AF-A0AAN7M767-F1
#
_entry.id   AF-A0AAN7M767-F1
#
_cell.length_a   1.000
_cell.length_b   1.000
_cell.length_c   1.000
_cell.angle_alpha   90.00
_cell.angle_beta   90.00
_cell.angle_gamma   90.00
#
_symmetry.space_group_name_H-M   'P 1'
#
loop_
_entity.id
_entity.type
_entity.pdbx_description
1 polymer ?
#
loop_
_entity_poly.entity_id
_entity_poly.type
_entity_poly.pdbx_seq_one_letter_code
_entity_poly.pdbx_strand_id
1 'polypeptide(L)' 'MKRLEQINVGDDCPVFDGLYSLCQTSAGGFVGGVVNLNNGSCDVVVNWAGGLHHAKRRGAPGFFYVNDIVLAIL' A
#
# COMPACT_ATOMS: atom_id res chain seq x y z
N MET A 1 21.28 2.75 -7.15
CA MET A 1 21.24 1.31 -7.51
C MET A 1 21.28 0.41 -6.28
N LYS A 2 22.41 0.23 -5.57
CA LYS A 2 22.54 -0.70 -4.42
C LYS A 2 21.40 -0.73 -3.39
N ARG A 3 20.81 0.43 -3.05
CA ARG A 3 19.72 0.51 -2.04
C ARG A 3 18.35 0.10 -2.58
N LEU A 4 18.10 0.27 -3.89
CA LEU A 4 16.84 -0.09 -4.54
C LEU A 4 16.75 -1.60 -4.79
N GLU A 5 17.86 -2.20 -5.23
CA GLU A 5 18.00 -3.66 -5.36
C GLU A 5 17.75 -4.37 -4.02
N GLN A 6 18.25 -3.81 -2.91
CA GLN A 6 18.04 -4.34 -1.55
C GLN A 6 16.56 -4.40 -1.11
N ILE A 7 15.69 -3.64 -1.76
CA ILE A 7 14.25 -3.59 -1.47
C ILE A 7 13.41 -4.04 -2.67
N ASN A 8 14.02 -4.72 -3.65
CA ASN A 8 13.35 -5.24 -4.85
C ASN A 8 12.69 -4.15 -5.72
N VAL A 9 13.19 -2.91 -5.68
CA VAL A 9 12.75 -1.82 -6.57
C VAL A 9 13.67 -1.78 -7.79
N GLY A 10 13.10 -1.89 -8.99
CA GLY A 10 13.82 -2.15 -10.24
C GLY A 10 12.86 -2.61 -11.33
N ASP A 11 13.19 -3.69 -12.05
CA ASP A 11 12.40 -4.15 -13.21
C ASP A 11 10.93 -4.44 -12.88
N ASP A 12 10.66 -5.32 -11.92
CA ASP A 12 9.30 -5.71 -11.50
C ASP A 12 8.59 -4.64 -10.65
N CYS A 13 9.33 -3.64 -10.18
CA CYS A 13 8.83 -2.57 -9.32
C CYS A 13 9.54 -1.26 -9.70
N PRO A 14 9.16 -0.65 -10.84
CA PRO A 14 9.85 0.50 -11.39
C PRO A 14 9.66 1.76 -10.55
N VAL A 15 10.66 2.62 -10.57
CA VAL A 15 10.50 4.00 -10.09
C VAL A 15 9.81 4.80 -11.19
N PHE A 16 8.75 5.51 -10.83
CA PHE A 16 8.03 6.41 -11.72
C PHE A 16 7.54 7.65 -10.96
N ASP A 17 7.30 8.73 -11.69
CA ASP A 17 6.74 9.96 -11.12
C ASP A 17 5.35 9.71 -10.56
N GLY A 18 5.16 10.07 -9.29
CA GLY A 18 3.91 9.80 -8.57
C GLY A 18 3.86 8.47 -7.84
N LEU A 19 4.93 7.67 -7.83
CA LEU A 19 5.00 6.40 -7.08
C LEU A 19 4.58 6.57 -5.61
N TYR A 20 5.12 7.59 -4.94
CA TYR A 20 4.78 7.83 -3.53
C TYR A 20 3.32 8.27 -3.36
N SER A 21 2.78 9.09 -4.26
CA SER A 21 1.37 9.50 -4.25
C SER A 21 0.43 8.31 -4.47
N LEU A 22 0.82 7.36 -5.32
CA LEU A 22 0.10 6.09 -5.50
C LEU A 22 0.08 5.29 -4.19
N CYS A 23 1.21 5.17 -3.51
CA CYS A 23 1.29 4.49 -2.21
C CYS A 23 0.40 5.17 -1.15
N GLN A 24 0.44 6.51 -1.09
CA GLN A 24 -0.39 7.29 -0.17
C GLN A 24 -1.88 7.13 -0.45
N THR A 25 -2.29 7.13 -1.72
CA THR A 25 -3.70 6.98 -2.11
C THR A 25 -4.22 5.59 -1.73
N SER A 26 -3.45 4.55 -2.06
CA SER A 26 -3.80 3.16 -1.75
C SER A 26 -3.91 2.94 -0.23
N ALA A 27 -2.85 3.24 0.52
CA ALA A 27 -2.83 3.02 1.97
C ALA A 27 -3.79 3.96 2.72
N GLY A 28 -3.85 5.23 2.33
CA GLY A 28 -4.71 6.23 2.97
C GLY A 28 -6.20 5.92 2.81
N GLY A 29 -6.60 5.36 1.67
CA GLY A 29 -7.99 4.92 1.44
C GLY A 29 -8.47 3.89 2.46
N PHE A 30 -7.66 2.86 2.74
CA PHE A 30 -8.02 1.88 3.77
C PHE A 30 -7.89 2.42 5.18
N VAL A 31 -6.81 3.14 5.52
CA VAL A 31 -6.65 3.71 6.88
C VAL A 31 -7.82 4.62 7.23
N GLY A 32 -8.22 5.53 6.32
CA GLY A 32 -9.39 6.38 6.52
C GLY A 32 -10.70 5.60 6.63
N GLY A 33 -10.86 4.55 5.82
CA GLY A 33 -12.02 3.67 5.90
C GLY A 33 -12.10 2.88 7.20
N VAL A 34 -11.00 2.29 7.67
CA VAL A 34 -10.92 1.57 8.95
C VAL A 34 -11.23 2.48 10.12
N VAL A 35 -10.80 3.75 10.07
CA VAL A 35 -11.22 4.75 11.09
C VAL A 35 -12.74 4.90 11.12
N ASN A 36 -13.42 4.95 9.96
CA ASN A 36 -14.88 5.01 9.91
C ASN A 36 -15.54 3.73 10.43
N LEU A 37 -15.00 2.55 10.11
CA LEU A 37 -15.47 1.26 10.63
C LEU A 37 -15.34 1.21 12.16
N ASN A 38 -14.17 1.56 12.69
CA ASN A 38 -13.89 1.54 14.13
C ASN A 38 -14.77 2.53 14.91
N ASN A 39 -15.13 3.65 14.29
CA ASN A 39 -16.04 4.63 14.88
C ASN A 39 -17.53 4.28 14.70
N GLY A 40 -17.87 3.13 14.09
CA GLY A 40 -19.25 2.75 13.80
C GLY A 40 -19.96 3.68 12.81
N SER A 41 -19.20 4.44 12.01
CA SER A 41 -19.72 5.40 11.03
C SER A 41 -20.12 4.75 9.71
N CYS A 42 -19.73 3.49 9.49
CA CYS A 42 -20.13 2.67 8.36
C CYS A 42 -20.04 1.19 8.72
N ASP A 43 -20.79 0.34 8.02
CA ASP A 43 -20.72 -1.13 8.18
C ASP A 43 -19.72 -1.78 7.21
N VAL A 44 -19.50 -1.15 6.05
CA VAL A 44 -18.65 -1.68 4.97
C VAL A 44 -17.84 -0.55 4.34
N VAL A 45 -16.56 -0.82 4.10
CA VAL A 45 -15.64 0.06 3.36
C VAL A 45 -15.09 -0.70 2.18
N VAL A 46 -14.99 0.00 1.05
CA VAL A 46 -14.40 -0.53 -0.18
C VAL A 46 -13.31 0.42 -0.67
N ASN A 47 -12.11 -0.10 -0.89
CA ASN A 47 -10.99 0.62 -1.49
C ASN A 47 -10.42 -0.18 -2.66
N TRP A 48 -10.83 0.16 -3.88
CA TRP A 48 -10.40 -0.52 -5.11
C TRP A 48 -8.96 -0.20 -5.53
N ALA A 49 -8.39 0.91 -5.04
CA ALA A 49 -6.99 1.24 -5.24
C ALA A 49 -6.06 0.50 -4.26
N GLY A 50 -6.65 -0.23 -3.31
CA GLY A 50 -5.94 -1.02 -2.33
C GLY A 50 -5.79 -2.50 -2.73
N GLY A 51 -5.50 -3.32 -1.74
CA GLY A 51 -5.33 -4.76 -1.90
C GLY A 51 -3.89 -5.13 -2.25
N LEU A 52 -2.92 -4.33 -1.81
CA LEU A 52 -1.53 -4.43 -2.20
C LEU A 52 -0.76 -5.51 -1.41
N HIS A 53 -1.25 -6.76 -1.46
CA HIS A 53 -0.90 -7.82 -0.50
C HIS A 53 0.52 -8.39 -0.59
N HIS A 54 1.23 -8.21 -1.71
CA HIS A 54 2.57 -8.80 -1.86
C HIS A 54 3.68 -7.96 -1.21
N ALA A 55 3.43 -6.68 -0.92
CA ALA A 55 4.41 -5.80 -0.28
C ALA A 55 4.90 -6.37 1.07
N LYS A 56 6.20 -6.25 1.32
CA LYS A 56 6.87 -6.76 2.53
C LYS A 56 7.47 -5.60 3.33
N ARG A 57 7.75 -5.81 4.62
CA ARG A 57 8.36 -4.79 5.51
C ARG A 57 9.62 -4.14 4.92
N ARG A 58 10.42 -4.91 4.17
CA ARG A 58 11.63 -4.43 3.48
C ARG A 58 11.73 -5.03 2.08
N GLY A 59 10.69 -4.89 1.27
CA GLY A 59 10.72 -5.35 -0.12
C GLY A 59 9.44 -5.06 -0.89
N ALA A 60 9.58 -4.74 -2.16
CA ALA A 60 8.50 -4.53 -3.10
C ALA A 60 8.50 -5.61 -4.20
N PRO A 61 7.85 -6.76 -4.01
CA PRO A 61 7.69 -7.75 -5.07
C PRO A 61 6.40 -7.51 -5.88
N GLY A 62 6.47 -7.71 -7.20
CA GLY A 62 5.30 -7.83 -8.07
C GLY A 62 4.43 -6.58 -8.22
N PHE A 63 5.02 -5.39 -8.28
CA PHE A 63 4.36 -4.07 -8.34
C PHE A 63 3.81 -3.51 -7.00
N PHE A 64 4.10 -4.15 -5.85
CA PHE A 64 3.52 -3.78 -4.55
C PHE A 64 4.55 -3.10 -3.63
N TYR A 65 4.42 -1.80 -3.36
CA TYR A 65 5.41 -1.02 -2.60
C TYR A 65 5.06 -0.80 -1.12
N VAL A 66 3.76 -0.73 -0.79
CA VAL A 66 3.24 -0.58 0.57
C VAL A 66 2.14 -1.61 0.77
N ASN A 67 2.15 -2.29 1.93
CA ASN A 67 1.12 -3.25 2.28
C ASN A 67 0.01 -2.54 3.04
N ASP A 68 -0.92 -1.97 2.30
CA ASP A 68 -2.10 -1.27 2.81
C ASP A 68 -3.03 -2.19 3.62
N ILE A 69 -3.14 -3.47 3.26
CA ILE A 69 -3.93 -4.47 4.02
C ILE A 69 -3.37 -4.63 5.43
N VAL A 70 -2.06 -4.78 5.57
CA VAL A 70 -1.43 -4.89 6.90
C VAL A 70 -1.70 -3.62 7.70
N LEU A 71 -1.57 -2.44 7.09
CA LEU A 71 -1.84 -1.17 7.77
C LEU A 71 -3.31 -1.00 8.18
N ALA A 72 -4.24 -1.58 7.42
CA ALA A 72 -5.67 -1.56 7.71
C ALA A 72 -6.06 -2.50 8.87
N ILE A 73 -5.34 -3.61 9.03
CA ILE A 73 -5.61 -4.61 10.07
C ILE A 73 -5.02 -4.21 11.43
N LEU A 74 -3.92 -3.44 11.44
CA LEU A 74 -3.27 -2.92 12.66
C LEU A 74 -4.13 -1.90 13.39
#